data_AF-A0A957UUH7-F1
#
_entry.id   AF-A0A957UUH7-F1
#
_cell.length_a   1.000
_cell.length_b   1.000
_cell.length_c   1.000
_cell.angle_alpha   90.00
_cell.angle_beta   90.00
_cell.angle_gamma   90.00
#
_symmetry.space_group_name_H-M   'P 1'
#
loop_
_entity.id
_entity.type
_entity.pdbx_description
1 polymer ?
#
loop_
_entity_poly.entity_id
_entity_poly.type
_entity_poly.pdbx_seq_one_letter_code
_entity_poly.pdbx_strand_id
1 'polypeptide(L)'
;MDISSLQHCLTEAERAAFDRDGYFIVRNAISPETVARLNTALDRVETEYRAANGVDPHTAINILDFIGKDDAFLELLDCPTTLPKVWGILGWNIQLYHSHTIIT
;
A
#
# COMPACT_ATOMS: atom_id res chain seq x y z
N MET A 1 -7.57 1.34 14.95
CA MET A 1 -8.14 2.14 13.85
C MET A 1 -8.71 3.42 14.45
N ASP A 2 -8.33 4.57 13.92
CA ASP A 2 -8.85 5.88 14.33
C ASP A 2 -10.30 6.07 13.85
N ILE A 3 -11.18 6.58 14.72
CA ILE A 3 -12.60 6.87 14.42
C ILE A 3 -12.73 7.87 13.27
N SER A 4 -11.77 8.78 13.11
CA SER A 4 -11.75 9.75 12.01
C SER A 4 -11.81 9.08 10.64
N SER A 5 -11.31 7.84 10.51
CA SER A 5 -11.32 7.07 9.27
C SER A 5 -12.72 6.72 8.74
N LEU A 6 -13.75 6.76 9.59
CA LEU A 6 -15.13 6.48 9.18
C LEU A 6 -15.66 7.46 8.12
N GLN A 7 -15.09 8.66 8.04
CA GLN A 7 -15.42 9.62 6.98
C GLN A 7 -14.97 9.15 5.58
N HIS A 8 -14.12 8.13 5.50
CA HIS A 8 -13.60 7.56 4.27
C HIS A 8 -14.22 6.21 3.92
N CYS A 9 -15.29 5.79 4.63
CA CYS A 9 -16.06 4.60 4.30
C CYS A 9 -16.45 4.56 2.83
N LEU A 10 -16.58 3.35 2.28
CA LEU A 10 -16.99 3.14 0.90
C LEU A 10 -18.35 3.78 0.64
N THR A 11 -18.43 4.62 -0.38
CA THR A 11 -19.69 5.22 -0.85
C THR A 11 -20.41 4.31 -1.83
N GLU A 12 -21.70 4.52 -2.02
CA GLU A 12 -22.55 3.78 -2.97
C GLU A 12 -22.09 3.97 -4.41
N ALA A 13 -21.57 5.16 -4.74
CA ALA A 13 -20.99 5.42 -6.05
C ALA A 13 -19.69 4.63 -6.27
N GLU A 14 -18.81 4.56 -5.26
CA GLU A 14 -17.58 3.75 -5.31
C GLU A 14 -17.91 2.25 -5.35
N ARG A 15 -18.90 1.80 -4.58
CA ARG A 15 -19.45 0.43 -4.65
C ARG A 15 -19.91 0.10 -6.07
N ALA A 16 -20.77 0.93 -6.65
CA ALA A 16 -21.29 0.70 -7.99
C ALA A 16 -20.19 0.74 -9.06
N ALA A 17 -19.15 1.58 -8.88
CA ALA A 17 -17.99 1.59 -9.76
C ALA A 17 -17.17 0.29 -9.62
N PHE A 18 -16.91 -0.16 -8.40
CA PHE A 18 -16.20 -1.41 -8.15
C PHE A 18 -16.95 -2.62 -8.73
N ASP A 19 -18.26 -2.71 -8.50
CA ASP A 19 -19.07 -3.84 -8.96
C ASP A 19 -19.17 -3.90 -10.50
N ARG A 20 -19.13 -2.74 -11.16
CA ARG A 20 -19.18 -2.65 -12.63
C ARG A 20 -17.82 -2.86 -13.28
N ASP A 21 -16.77 -2.21 -12.77
CA ASP A 21 -15.48 -2.08 -13.44
C ASP A 21 -14.41 -3.00 -12.83
N GLY A 22 -14.66 -3.57 -11.65
CA GLY A 22 -13.70 -4.36 -10.87
C GLY A 22 -12.67 -3.52 -10.10
N TYR A 23 -12.72 -2.19 -10.20
CA TYR A 23 -11.83 -1.25 -9.51
C TYR A 23 -12.46 0.15 -9.41
N PHE A 24 -11.86 1.00 -8.58
CA PHE A 24 -12.02 2.47 -8.67
C PHE A 24 -10.75 3.15 -8.13
N ILE A 25 -10.62 4.45 -8.42
CA ILE A 25 -9.41 5.21 -8.08
C ILE A 25 -9.66 6.06 -6.83
N VAL A 26 -8.87 5.81 -5.78
CA VAL A 26 -8.76 6.72 -4.62
C VAL A 26 -7.66 7.72 -4.89
N ARG A 27 -8.03 8.94 -5.25
CA ARG A 27 -7.05 10.01 -5.53
C ARG A 27 -6.47 10.53 -4.22
N ASN A 28 -5.16 10.80 -4.22
CA ASN A 28 -4.44 11.36 -3.08
C ASN A 28 -4.65 10.53 -1.79
N ALA A 29 -4.60 9.21 -1.90
CA ALA A 29 -4.79 8.30 -0.77
C ALA A 29 -3.80 8.60 0.38
N ILE A 30 -2.57 8.97 0.04
CA ILE A 30 -1.56 9.41 1.00
C ILE A 30 -1.02 10.79 0.61
N SER A 31 -0.49 11.53 1.58
CA SER A 31 0.06 12.86 1.34
C SER A 31 1.37 12.78 0.55
N PRO A 32 1.77 13.85 -0.17
CA PRO A 32 3.08 13.91 -0.81
C PRO A 32 4.25 13.74 0.17
N GLU A 33 4.10 14.19 1.42
CA GLU A 33 5.09 14.01 2.48
C GLU A 33 5.24 12.53 2.85
N THR A 34 4.12 11.83 3.03
CA THR A 34 4.12 10.38 3.26
C THR A 34 4.78 9.64 2.10
N VAL A 35 4.47 10.00 0.85
CA VAL A 35 5.13 9.44 -0.34
C VAL A 35 6.65 9.64 -0.27
N ALA A 36 7.12 10.85 0.02
CA ALA A 36 8.55 11.14 0.10
C ALA A 36 9.26 10.32 1.20
N ARG A 37 8.63 10.16 2.37
CA ARG A 37 9.17 9.35 3.47
C ARG A 37 9.23 7.86 3.10
N LEU A 38 8.17 7.33 2.49
CA LEU A 38 8.12 5.93 2.07
C LEU A 38 9.12 5.62 0.95
N ASN A 39 9.33 6.55 0.01
CA ASN A 39 10.37 6.41 -1.01
C ASN A 39 11.77 6.35 -0.37
N THR A 40 12.06 7.22 0.60
CA THR A 40 13.34 7.16 1.34
C THR A 40 13.55 5.81 2.03
N ALA A 41 12.48 5.21 2.59
CA ALA A 41 12.55 3.88 3.16
C ALA A 41 12.78 2.79 2.10
N LEU A 42 12.10 2.91 0.95
CA LEU A 42 12.25 1.99 -0.17
C LEU A 42 13.66 2.02 -0.76
N ASP A 43 14.27 3.20 -0.89
CA ASP A 43 15.65 3.37 -1.37
C ASP A 43 16.66 2.61 -0.49
N ARG A 44 16.45 2.62 0.84
CA ARG A 44 17.27 1.83 1.79
C ARG A 44 17.08 0.34 1.58
N VAL A 45 15.83 -0.11 1.52
CA VAL A 45 15.49 -1.54 1.30
C VAL A 45 16.04 -2.04 -0.03
N GLU A 46 15.94 -1.23 -1.10
CA GLU A 46 16.50 -1.53 -2.41
C GLU A 46 18.02 -1.68 -2.33
N THR A 47 18.70 -0.69 -1.74
CA THR A 47 20.17 -0.69 -1.62
C THR A 47 20.67 -1.93 -0.89
N GLU A 48 20.04 -2.27 0.23
CA GLU A 48 20.37 -3.45 1.03
C GLU A 48 20.07 -4.75 0.25
N TYR A 49 18.91 -4.83 -0.41
CA TYR A 49 18.52 -5.99 -1.20
C TYR A 49 19.49 -6.25 -2.36
N ARG A 50 19.84 -5.20 -3.13
CA ARG A 50 20.78 -5.33 -4.26
C ARG A 50 22.16 -5.75 -3.80
N ALA A 51 22.68 -5.14 -2.73
CA ALA A 51 23.97 -5.49 -2.17
C ALA A 51 24.01 -6.95 -1.68
N ALA A 52 22.95 -7.41 -1.00
CA ALA A 52 22.86 -8.77 -0.48
C ALA A 52 22.73 -9.83 -1.57
N ASN A 53 22.12 -9.50 -2.72
CA ASN A 53 21.82 -10.45 -3.80
C ASN A 53 22.71 -10.27 -5.04
N GLY A 54 23.65 -9.32 -5.04
CA GLY A 54 24.53 -9.05 -6.18
C GLY A 54 23.79 -8.61 -7.44
N VAL A 55 22.69 -7.88 -7.28
CA VAL A 55 21.83 -7.44 -8.40
C VAL A 55 22.36 -6.14 -8.99
N ASP A 56 22.44 -6.08 -10.32
CA ASP A 56 22.85 -4.88 -11.06
C ASP A 56 21.90 -3.69 -10.77
N PRO A 57 22.39 -2.43 -10.73
CA PRO A 57 21.58 -1.26 -10.41
C PRO A 57 20.34 -1.06 -11.29
N HIS A 58 20.36 -1.51 -12.55
CA HIS A 58 19.26 -1.30 -13.50
C HIS A 58 18.39 -2.53 -13.72
N THR A 59 18.65 -3.61 -12.99
CA THR A 59 17.80 -4.80 -13.06
C THR A 59 16.54 -4.59 -12.24
N ALA A 60 15.38 -4.85 -12.85
CA ALA A 60 14.11 -4.82 -12.14
C ALA A 60 14.10 -5.87 -11.02
N ILE A 61 13.62 -5.48 -9.85
CA ILE A 61 13.52 -6.35 -8.67
C ILE A 61 12.09 -6.43 -8.17
N ASN A 62 11.73 -7.61 -7.65
CA ASN A 62 10.46 -7.85 -6.98
C ASN A 62 10.75 -8.36 -5.56
N ILE A 63 10.50 -7.51 -4.57
CA ILE A 63 10.76 -7.83 -3.16
C ILE A 63 9.44 -8.27 -2.52
N LEU A 64 9.39 -9.54 -2.11
CA LEU A 64 8.27 -10.11 -1.37
C LEU A 64 8.30 -9.68 0.10
N ASP A 65 7.12 -9.64 0.70
CA ASP A 65 6.91 -9.21 2.07
C ASP A 65 7.55 -7.85 2.37
N PHE A 66 7.34 -6.89 1.46
CA PHE A 66 8.00 -5.58 1.54
C PHE A 66 7.58 -4.79 2.79
N ILE A 67 6.35 -5.02 3.26
CA ILE A 67 5.84 -4.41 4.50
C ILE A 67 6.73 -4.80 5.70
N GLY A 68 7.22 -6.04 5.74
CA GLY A 68 8.11 -6.51 6.80
C GLY A 68 9.56 -6.05 6.70
N LYS A 69 9.92 -5.24 5.69
CA LYS A 69 11.30 -4.77 5.49
C LYS A 69 11.62 -3.48 6.22
N ASP A 70 10.61 -2.64 6.48
CA ASP A 70 10.78 -1.38 7.19
C ASP A 70 9.48 -0.93 7.86
N ASP A 71 9.55 -0.51 9.13
CA ASP A 71 8.40 -0.08 9.92
C ASP A 71 7.64 1.10 9.27
N ALA A 72 8.31 1.89 8.43
CA ALA A 72 7.67 3.00 7.71
C ALA A 72 6.49 2.52 6.84
N PHE A 73 6.50 1.28 6.35
CA PHE A 73 5.45 0.75 5.50
C PHE A 73 4.21 0.26 6.26
N LEU A 74 4.31 0.05 7.59
CA LEU A 74 3.20 -0.49 8.38
C LEU A 74 1.95 0.39 8.32
N GLU A 75 2.13 1.71 8.26
CA GLU A 75 1.03 2.69 8.16
C GLU A 75 0.18 2.53 6.87
N LEU A 76 0.71 1.84 5.85
CA LEU A 76 -0.04 1.57 4.63
C LEU A 76 -1.15 0.54 4.87
N LEU A 77 -0.98 -0.35 5.87
CA LEU A 77 -1.97 -1.38 6.20
C LEU A 77 -3.22 -0.79 6.85
N ASP A 78 -3.06 0.26 7.65
CA ASP A 78 -4.14 0.95 8.35
C ASP A 78 -4.42 2.37 7.81
N CYS A 79 -4.03 2.60 6.54
CA CYS A 79 -4.20 3.87 5.85
C CYS A 79 -5.68 4.34 5.91
N PRO A 80 -5.96 5.49 6.58
CA PRO A 80 -7.33 5.91 6.88
C PRO A 80 -8.20 6.17 5.65
N THR A 81 -7.60 6.49 4.50
CA THR A 81 -8.31 6.83 3.27
C THR A 81 -8.67 5.60 2.43
N THR A 82 -8.06 4.44 2.69
CA THR A 82 -8.21 3.22 1.88
C THR A 82 -8.75 2.04 2.69
N LEU A 83 -8.30 1.81 3.93
CA LEU A 83 -8.74 0.67 4.72
C LEU A 83 -10.26 0.63 4.94
N PRO A 84 -10.95 1.75 5.25
CA PRO A 84 -12.41 1.79 5.36
C PRO A 84 -13.17 1.51 4.06
N LYS A 85 -12.46 1.53 2.91
CA LYS A 85 -13.03 1.12 1.63
C LYS A 85 -12.84 -0.37 1.42
N VAL A 86 -11.65 -0.89 1.72
CA VAL A 86 -11.31 -2.32 1.62
C VAL A 86 -12.24 -3.19 2.48
N TRP A 87 -12.40 -2.87 3.78
CA TRP A 87 -13.27 -3.65 4.67
C TRP A 87 -14.76 -3.58 4.28
N GLY A 88 -15.15 -2.56 3.52
CA GLY A 88 -16.51 -2.34 3.07
C GLY A 88 -16.80 -3.26 1.90
N ILE A 89 -15.78 -3.51 1.07
CA ILE A 89 -15.82 -4.46 -0.05
C ILE A 89 -15.69 -5.90 0.44
N LEU A 90 -14.69 -6.20 1.27
CA LEU A 90 -14.31 -7.57 1.63
C LEU A 90 -14.92 -8.07 2.95
N GLY A 91 -15.52 -7.18 3.75
CA GLY A 91 -15.97 -7.46 5.10
C GLY A 91 -14.91 -7.18 6.16
N TRP A 92 -15.26 -7.45 7.43
CA TRP A 92 -14.45 -7.07 8.60
C TRP A 92 -13.27 -8.02 8.87
N ASN A 93 -13.33 -9.27 8.39
CA ASN A 93 -12.34 -10.31 8.69
C ASN A 93 -11.31 -10.44 7.56
N ILE A 94 -10.47 -9.42 7.40
CA ILE A 94 -9.42 -9.36 6.38
C ILE A 94 -8.03 -9.54 7.01
N GLN A 95 -7.12 -10.17 6.27
CA GLN A 95 -5.73 -10.36 6.69
C GLN A 95 -4.79 -9.99 5.55
N LEU A 96 -3.59 -9.50 5.89
CA LEU A 96 -2.50 -9.38 4.94
C LEU A 96 -2.00 -10.79 4.59
N TYR A 97 -2.26 -11.21 3.35
CA TYR A 97 -1.79 -12.50 2.85
C TYR A 97 -0.52 -12.38 2.01
N HIS A 98 -0.44 -11.33 1.19
CA HIS A 98 0.67 -11.11 0.25
C HIS A 98 0.96 -9.62 0.13
N SER A 99 2.24 -9.27 0.19
CA SER A 99 2.72 -7.93 -0.16
C SER A 99 3.98 -8.06 -1.01
N HIS A 100 4.13 -7.17 -1.98
CA HIS A 100 5.36 -7.03 -2.72
C HIS A 100 5.54 -5.60 -3.21
N THR A 101 6.77 -5.24 -3.51
CA THR A 101 7.11 -4.02 -4.24
C THR A 101 7.94 -4.38 -5.46
N ILE A 102 7.67 -3.69 -6.57
CA ILE A 102 8.39 -3.85 -7.83
C ILE A 102 9.14 -2.55 -8.07
N ILE A 103 10.44 -2.64 -8.30
CA ILE A 103 11.31 -1.52 -8.63
C ILE A 103 11.92 -1.79 -10.00
N THR A 104 11.82 -0.82 -10.90
CA THR A 104 12.22 -0.92 -12.32
C THR A 104 13.15 0.20 -12.72
#